data_AF-A0A4U5JUM3-F1
#
_entry.id   AF-A0A4U5JUM3-F1
#
_cell.length_a   1.000
_cell.length_b   1.000
_cell.length_c   1.000
_cell.angle_alpha   90.00
_cell.angle_beta   90.00
_cell.angle_gamma   90.00
#
_symmetry.space_group_name_H-M   'P 1'
#
loop_
_entity.id
_entity.type
_entity.pdbx_description
1 polymer ?
#
loop_
_entity_poly.entity_id
_entity_poly.type
_entity_poly.pdbx_seq_one_letter_code
_entity_poly.pdbx_strand_id
1 'polypeptide(L)'
;MAFRGMSGWLAAALCFAGIADAAAAGPVDCAAISRRIAANAPDYRPAPSGKVVGKGRAYFHAAPHASCVRKGFVVAGDPLEVRLVMPGWVQVVFIGKNDGKQYGGWLKQARVELDSVPSLYTGELPADAAAFVKRREECEHFLGEEPYDAARKAYLDKAIRQTCAGGNRRLRELRAKYRNDAPVLYALSGYEDLAE
;
A
#
# COMPACT_ATOMS: atom_id res chain seq x y z
N MET A 1 -54.01 -9.36 61.47
CA MET A 1 -54.88 -9.78 60.37
C MET A 1 -54.15 -9.55 59.04
N ALA A 2 -53.97 -10.63 58.29
CA ALA A 2 -53.65 -10.77 56.85
C ALA A 2 -52.77 -9.73 56.13
N PHE A 3 -51.51 -10.11 55.87
CA PHE A 3 -50.76 -9.66 54.68
C PHE A 3 -51.02 -10.67 53.53
N ARG A 4 -51.52 -10.18 52.39
CA ARG A 4 -51.68 -10.93 51.12
C ARG A 4 -51.01 -10.14 49.99
N GLY A 5 -50.39 -10.86 49.05
CA GLY A 5 -49.92 -10.37 47.74
C GLY A 5 -48.39 -10.35 47.67
N MET A 6 -47.65 -11.39 47.28
CA MET A 6 -47.71 -12.26 46.09
C MET A 6 -47.27 -11.51 44.81
N SER A 7 -46.09 -11.89 44.27
CA SER A 7 -45.87 -12.30 42.86
C SER A 7 -44.51 -11.87 42.32
N GLY A 8 -43.65 -12.87 41.99
CA GLY A 8 -42.60 -12.87 40.96
C GLY A 8 -41.46 -11.85 41.15
N TRP A 9 -40.22 -12.08 40.75
CA TRP A 9 -39.74 -12.73 39.54
C TRP A 9 -38.33 -13.29 39.84
N LEU A 10 -38.09 -14.55 39.44
CA LEU A 10 -36.72 -15.08 39.36
C LEU A 10 -36.00 -14.38 38.20
N ALA A 11 -34.98 -13.58 38.50
CA ALA A 11 -34.00 -13.13 37.51
C ALA A 11 -32.82 -14.11 37.51
N ALA A 12 -32.81 -15.04 36.55
CA ALA A 12 -31.65 -15.85 36.24
C ALA A 12 -30.63 -14.98 35.48
N ALA A 13 -29.57 -14.53 36.16
CA ALA A 13 -28.45 -13.86 35.53
C ALA A 13 -27.54 -14.91 34.88
N LEU A 14 -27.69 -15.09 33.57
CA LEU A 14 -26.79 -15.91 32.75
C LEU A 14 -25.60 -15.06 32.26
N CYS A 15 -24.40 -15.58 32.54
CA CYS A 15 -23.09 -15.06 32.18
C CYS A 15 -22.91 -14.84 30.66
N PHE A 16 -22.22 -13.76 30.30
CA PHE A 16 -21.35 -13.74 29.12
C PHE A 16 -20.02 -13.09 29.50
N ALA A 17 -19.06 -13.92 29.93
CA ALA A 17 -17.65 -13.55 29.91
C ALA A 17 -17.21 -13.57 28.44
N GLY A 18 -17.15 -12.39 27.81
CA GLY A 18 -16.61 -12.25 26.46
C GLY A 18 -15.11 -12.51 26.49
N ILE A 19 -14.68 -13.66 25.95
CA ILE A 19 -13.28 -13.90 25.61
C ILE A 19 -13.08 -13.21 24.26
N ALA A 20 -12.44 -12.04 24.26
CA ALA A 20 -11.93 -11.46 23.04
C ALA A 20 -10.69 -12.26 22.63
N ASP A 21 -10.85 -13.22 21.71
CA ASP A 21 -9.73 -13.82 21.00
C ASP A 21 -9.12 -12.73 20.10
N ALA A 22 -8.13 -12.02 20.64
CA ALA A 22 -7.17 -11.33 19.81
C ALA A 22 -6.39 -12.40 19.04
N ALA A 23 -6.84 -12.72 17.82
CA ALA A 23 -6.10 -13.57 16.92
C ALA A 23 -4.69 -12.99 16.77
N ALA A 24 -3.71 -13.63 17.42
CA ALA A 24 -2.31 -13.32 17.24
C ALA A 24 -1.99 -13.56 15.76
N ALA A 25 -1.68 -12.48 15.03
CA ALA A 25 -1.16 -12.61 13.67
C ALA A 25 0.10 -13.50 13.77
N GLY A 26 0.04 -14.67 13.14
CA GLY A 26 1.16 -15.62 13.14
C GLY A 26 2.46 -14.99 12.62
N PRO A 27 3.60 -15.66 12.83
CA PRO A 27 4.89 -15.14 12.38
C PRO A 27 4.88 -14.86 10.87
N VAL A 28 5.42 -13.70 10.48
CA VAL A 28 5.46 -13.26 9.08
C VAL A 28 6.38 -14.18 8.27
N ASP A 29 5.83 -14.93 7.32
CA ASP A 29 6.60 -15.72 6.36
C ASP A 29 7.15 -14.83 5.24
N CYS A 30 8.33 -14.27 5.47
CA CYS A 30 9.05 -13.45 4.50
C CYS A 30 9.32 -14.19 3.18
N ALA A 31 9.51 -15.51 3.21
CA ALA A 31 9.79 -16.29 2.01
C ALA A 31 8.53 -16.46 1.15
N ALA A 32 7.37 -16.69 1.76
CA ALA A 32 6.09 -16.71 1.05
C ALA A 32 5.78 -15.36 0.40
N ILE A 33 5.98 -14.25 1.12
CA ILE A 33 5.79 -12.90 0.57
C ILE A 33 6.70 -12.70 -0.65
N SER A 34 7.99 -13.01 -0.53
CA SER A 34 8.95 -12.84 -1.62
C SER A 34 8.60 -13.70 -2.84
N ARG A 35 8.18 -14.96 -2.66
CA ARG A 35 7.77 -15.84 -3.78
C ARG A 35 6.57 -15.29 -4.53
N ARG A 36 5.56 -14.79 -3.79
CA ARG A 36 4.34 -14.22 -4.39
C ARG A 36 4.65 -13.00 -5.24
N ILE A 37 5.57 -12.14 -4.81
CA ILE A 37 5.95 -10.94 -5.57
C ILE A 37 6.81 -11.31 -6.77
N ALA A 38 7.80 -12.20 -6.61
CA ALA A 38 8.69 -12.59 -7.69
C ALA A 38 7.95 -13.21 -8.89
N ALA A 39 6.89 -13.99 -8.64
CA ALA A 39 6.06 -14.57 -9.70
C ALA A 39 5.30 -13.52 -10.54
N ASN A 40 5.25 -12.27 -10.08
CA ASN A 40 4.43 -11.20 -10.62
C ASN A 40 5.24 -9.91 -10.89
N ALA A 41 6.57 -9.99 -10.83
CA ALA A 41 7.43 -8.81 -10.96
C ALA A 41 7.48 -8.35 -12.43
N PRO A 42 7.30 -7.05 -12.71
CA PRO A 42 7.48 -6.48 -14.04
C PRO A 42 8.93 -6.62 -14.55
N ASP A 43 9.09 -6.90 -15.85
CA ASP A 43 10.41 -6.89 -16.52
C ASP A 43 10.70 -5.48 -17.06
N TYR A 44 11.18 -4.59 -16.20
CA TYR A 44 11.58 -3.24 -16.62
C TYR A 44 12.87 -3.29 -17.44
N ARG A 45 12.81 -2.80 -18.68
CA ARG A 45 14.00 -2.62 -19.54
C ARG A 45 14.00 -1.23 -20.20
N PRO A 46 15.04 -0.39 -19.97
CA PRO A 46 16.15 -0.63 -19.04
C PRO A 46 15.68 -0.68 -17.57
N ALA A 47 16.46 -1.34 -16.70
CA ALA A 47 16.17 -1.33 -15.28
C ALA A 47 16.30 0.10 -14.76
N PRO A 48 15.31 0.64 -14.02
CA PRO A 48 15.43 1.94 -13.40
C PRO A 48 16.59 1.97 -12.41
N SER A 49 17.13 3.16 -12.14
CA SER A 49 18.19 3.37 -11.17
C SER A 49 17.79 4.37 -10.10
N GLY A 50 18.56 4.38 -9.02
CA GLY A 50 18.45 5.37 -7.96
C GLY A 50 19.67 5.35 -7.05
N LYS A 51 19.57 6.07 -5.94
CA LYS A 51 20.61 6.12 -4.92
C LYS A 51 20.03 6.08 -3.52
N VAL A 52 20.81 5.58 -2.57
CA VAL A 52 20.41 5.58 -1.16
C VAL A 52 20.46 7.01 -0.62
N VAL A 53 19.46 7.39 0.17
CA VAL A 53 19.37 8.70 0.84
C VAL A 53 19.14 8.57 2.36
N GLY A 54 19.25 9.70 3.06
CA GLY A 54 19.06 9.80 4.52
C GLY A 54 20.32 9.48 5.33
N LYS A 55 20.22 9.56 6.67
CA LYS A 55 21.35 9.29 7.58
C LYS A 55 21.40 7.82 8.02
N GLY A 56 22.59 7.30 8.33
CA GLY A 56 22.79 5.95 8.86
C GLY A 56 22.59 4.82 7.85
N ARG A 57 22.58 3.57 8.35
CA ARG A 57 22.51 2.33 7.56
C ARG A 57 21.08 2.04 7.09
N ALA A 58 20.90 1.78 5.80
CA ALA A 58 19.67 1.25 5.24
C ALA A 58 19.80 -0.28 5.10
N TYR A 59 19.20 -1.03 6.01
CA TYR A 59 19.28 -2.49 6.03
C TYR A 59 18.40 -3.12 4.96
N PHE A 60 18.90 -4.18 4.33
CA PHE A 60 18.13 -4.99 3.41
C PHE A 60 17.05 -5.81 4.14
N HIS A 61 15.94 -6.05 3.46
CA HIS A 61 14.89 -6.96 3.88
C HIS A 61 14.71 -8.08 2.86
N ALA A 62 14.32 -9.28 3.32
CA ALA A 62 14.03 -10.43 2.48
C ALA A 62 12.73 -10.28 1.68
N ALA A 63 11.80 -9.49 2.20
CA ALA A 63 10.50 -9.17 1.63
C ALA A 63 10.12 -7.73 2.04
N PRO A 64 9.14 -7.09 1.39
CA PRO A 64 8.69 -5.73 1.72
C PRO A 64 7.85 -5.70 3.00
N HIS A 65 8.46 -6.08 4.11
CA HIS A 65 7.84 -6.08 5.43
C HIS A 65 8.89 -5.78 6.51
N ALA A 66 8.52 -5.01 7.53
CA ALA A 66 9.47 -4.52 8.54
C ALA A 66 10.16 -5.66 9.32
N SER A 67 9.43 -6.72 9.64
CA SER A 67 9.99 -7.91 10.31
C SER A 67 10.95 -8.74 9.45
N CYS A 68 11.06 -8.46 8.15
CA CYS A 68 11.90 -9.22 7.23
C CYS A 68 13.33 -8.68 7.09
N VAL A 69 13.80 -7.89 8.05
CA VAL A 69 15.15 -7.31 8.05
C VAL A 69 16.23 -8.40 8.06
N ARG A 70 17.31 -8.18 7.32
CA ARG A 70 18.48 -9.07 7.24
C ARG A 70 19.76 -8.34 7.61
N LYS A 71 20.80 -9.12 7.88
CA LYS A 71 22.18 -8.61 7.94
C LYS A 71 22.60 -8.11 6.56
N GLY A 72 23.34 -7.00 6.52
CA GLY A 72 23.73 -6.30 5.30
C GLY A 72 22.93 -5.02 5.08
N PHE A 73 23.63 -3.98 4.65
CA PHE A 73 23.07 -2.65 4.49
C PHE A 73 23.82 -1.89 3.41
N VAL A 74 23.19 -0.83 2.94
CA VAL A 74 23.80 0.21 2.12
C VAL A 74 23.71 1.55 2.85
N VAL A 75 24.49 2.53 2.41
CA VAL A 75 24.57 3.87 3.01
C VAL A 75 24.32 4.95 1.98
N ALA A 76 24.07 6.17 2.43
CA ALA A 76 23.76 7.29 1.54
C ALA A 76 24.80 7.46 0.43
N GLY A 77 24.32 7.67 -0.80
CA GLY A 77 25.15 7.79 -2.00
C GLY A 77 25.54 6.47 -2.65
N ASP A 78 25.19 5.31 -2.07
CA ASP A 78 25.34 4.04 -2.78
C ASP A 78 24.37 3.98 -3.98
N PRO A 79 24.86 3.67 -5.19
CA PRO A 79 24.03 3.53 -6.37
C PRO A 79 23.25 2.22 -6.32
N LEU A 80 22.01 2.24 -6.80
CA LEU A 80 21.09 1.12 -6.77
C LEU A 80 20.54 0.88 -8.18
N GLU A 81 20.58 -0.37 -8.61
CA GLU A 81 19.68 -0.86 -9.66
C GLU A 81 18.32 -1.16 -9.01
N VAL A 82 17.25 -0.59 -9.54
CA VAL A 82 15.90 -0.75 -9.02
C VAL A 82 15.19 -1.83 -9.83
N ARG A 83 14.70 -2.86 -9.14
CA ARG A 83 14.00 -4.00 -9.74
C ARG A 83 12.50 -3.84 -9.68
N LEU A 84 12.01 -3.29 -8.57
CA LEU A 84 10.57 -3.13 -8.33
C LEU A 84 10.36 -2.01 -7.31
N VAL A 85 9.37 -1.16 -7.54
CA VAL A 85 8.89 -0.18 -6.57
C VAL A 85 7.52 -0.66 -6.09
N MET A 86 7.23 -0.58 -4.79
CA MET A 86 5.90 -0.79 -4.21
C MET A 86 5.67 0.33 -3.20
N PRO A 87 4.41 0.64 -2.84
CA PRO A 87 4.15 1.59 -1.76
C PRO A 87 4.98 1.26 -0.51
N GLY A 88 5.89 2.18 -0.15
CA GLY A 88 6.76 2.07 1.03
C GLY A 88 8.02 1.19 0.88
N TRP A 89 8.21 0.50 -0.25
CA TRP A 89 9.30 -0.45 -0.46
C TRP A 89 9.90 -0.41 -1.86
N VAL A 90 11.20 -0.64 -1.97
CA VAL A 90 11.90 -0.74 -3.25
C VAL A 90 12.78 -1.97 -3.23
N GLN A 91 12.61 -2.87 -4.19
CA GLN A 91 13.51 -3.99 -4.41
C GLN A 91 14.69 -3.49 -5.25
N VAL A 92 15.89 -3.72 -4.74
CA VAL A 92 17.11 -3.20 -5.36
C VAL A 92 18.18 -4.27 -5.48
N VAL A 93 19.10 -4.03 -6.39
CA VAL A 93 20.41 -4.65 -6.45
C VAL A 93 21.45 -3.56 -6.26
N PHE A 94 22.39 -3.80 -5.35
CA PHE A 94 23.57 -2.99 -5.10
C PHE A 94 24.79 -3.79 -5.56
N ILE A 95 25.67 -3.16 -6.34
CA ILE A 95 26.93 -3.77 -6.74
C ILE A 95 28.03 -3.17 -5.88
N GLY A 96 28.70 -4.01 -5.09
CA GLY A 96 29.78 -3.60 -4.21
C GLY A 96 30.92 -2.98 -5.01
N LYS A 97 31.28 -1.73 -4.70
CA LYS A 97 32.31 -0.97 -5.43
C LYS A 97 33.69 -1.65 -5.38
N ASN A 98 33.98 -2.38 -4.30
CA ASN A 98 35.29 -2.97 -4.06
C ASN A 98 35.42 -4.41 -4.57
N ASP A 99 34.31 -5.16 -4.60
CA ASP A 99 34.33 -6.59 -4.90
C ASP A 99 33.51 -6.97 -6.15
N GLY A 100 32.75 -6.02 -6.71
CA GLY A 100 31.85 -6.25 -7.84
C GLY A 100 30.69 -7.19 -7.53
N LYS A 101 30.51 -7.60 -6.26
CA LYS A 101 29.47 -8.56 -5.90
C LYS A 101 28.12 -7.89 -5.84
N GLN A 102 27.09 -8.64 -6.25
CA GLN A 102 25.72 -8.19 -6.16
C GLN A 102 25.13 -8.51 -4.78
N TYR A 103 24.55 -7.50 -4.16
CA TYR A 103 23.80 -7.57 -2.91
C TYR A 103 22.38 -7.09 -3.20
N GLY A 104 21.38 -7.91 -2.92
CA GLY A 104 20.00 -7.59 -3.30
C GLY A 104 19.00 -7.77 -2.17
N GLY A 105 17.93 -6.99 -2.21
CA GLY A 105 16.83 -7.09 -1.26
C GLY A 105 15.89 -5.89 -1.32
N TRP A 106 14.99 -5.83 -0.34
CA TRP A 106 14.05 -4.73 -0.19
C TRP A 106 14.61 -3.66 0.74
N LEU A 107 14.53 -2.40 0.32
CA LEU A 107 14.75 -1.22 1.15
C LEU A 107 13.43 -0.50 1.36
N LYS A 108 13.35 0.28 2.44
CA LYS A 108 12.25 1.25 2.60
C LYS A 108 12.33 2.29 1.49
N GLN A 109 11.20 2.62 0.85
CA GLN A 109 11.17 3.60 -0.24
C GLN A 109 11.71 4.96 0.19
N ALA A 110 11.45 5.40 1.43
CA ALA A 110 12.00 6.63 2.00
C ALA A 110 13.55 6.66 2.10
N ARG A 111 14.23 5.54 1.81
CA ARG A 111 15.69 5.43 1.79
C ARG A 111 16.25 5.43 0.37
N VAL A 112 15.42 5.58 -0.65
CA VAL A 112 15.81 5.52 -2.06
C VAL A 112 15.28 6.76 -2.78
N GLU A 113 16.19 7.51 -3.39
CA GLU A 113 15.85 8.52 -4.38
C GLU A 113 15.98 7.87 -5.76
N LEU A 114 14.92 7.88 -6.56
CA LEU A 114 14.88 7.30 -7.90
C LEU A 114 15.39 8.33 -8.91
N ASP A 115 16.32 7.96 -9.80
CA ASP A 115 16.90 8.90 -10.78
C ASP A 115 15.87 9.31 -11.86
N SER A 116 14.97 8.38 -12.16
CA SER A 116 13.70 8.64 -12.82
C SER A 116 12.65 7.87 -12.04
N VAL A 117 11.52 8.51 -11.71
CA VAL A 117 10.34 7.73 -11.31
C VAL A 117 10.04 6.87 -12.53
N PRO A 118 10.16 5.53 -12.46
CA PRO A 118 9.71 4.70 -13.56
C PRO A 118 8.27 5.12 -13.77
N SER A 119 7.88 5.47 -15.00
CA SER A 119 6.46 5.38 -15.33
C SER A 119 6.11 3.96 -14.98
N LEU A 120 5.38 3.80 -13.88
CA LEU A 120 5.03 2.52 -13.27
C LEU A 120 4.17 1.66 -14.23
N TYR A 121 3.92 2.21 -15.42
CA TYR A 121 3.14 1.73 -16.52
C TYR A 121 3.89 2.01 -17.85
N THR A 122 4.47 0.98 -18.47
CA THR A 122 4.95 1.02 -19.88
C THR A 122 4.08 0.18 -20.84
N GLY A 123 3.09 -0.55 -20.32
CA GLY A 123 1.99 -1.12 -21.12
C GLY A 123 0.78 -0.19 -21.07
N GLU A 124 -0.19 -0.31 -21.99
CA GLU A 124 -1.44 0.48 -21.89
C GLU A 124 -2.36 -0.18 -20.85
N LEU A 125 -2.83 0.57 -19.84
CA LEU A 125 -3.81 0.05 -18.87
C LEU A 125 -5.04 -0.41 -19.67
N PRO A 126 -5.70 -1.52 -19.30
CA PRO A 126 -7.04 -1.78 -19.81
C PRO A 126 -7.90 -0.53 -19.60
N ALA A 127 -8.68 -0.16 -20.62
CA ALA A 127 -9.35 1.13 -20.68
C ALA A 127 -10.14 1.49 -19.41
N ASP A 128 -10.71 0.49 -18.74
CA ASP A 128 -11.54 0.68 -17.57
C ASP A 128 -10.75 0.84 -16.26
N ALA A 129 -9.50 0.37 -16.21
CA ALA A 129 -8.54 0.67 -15.15
C ALA A 129 -7.86 2.02 -15.40
N ALA A 130 -7.53 2.35 -16.66
CA ALA A 130 -7.03 3.68 -17.06
C ALA A 130 -8.03 4.79 -16.71
N ALA A 131 -9.32 4.58 -17.04
CA ALA A 131 -10.38 5.51 -16.72
C ALA A 131 -10.56 5.70 -15.20
N PHE A 132 -10.37 4.64 -14.41
CA PHE A 132 -10.40 4.73 -12.96
C PHE A 132 -9.24 5.57 -12.43
N VAL A 133 -8.00 5.28 -12.85
CA VAL A 133 -6.79 6.03 -12.46
C VAL A 133 -6.99 7.52 -12.72
N LYS A 134 -7.37 7.89 -13.95
CA LYS A 134 -7.60 9.29 -14.33
C LYS A 134 -8.66 9.97 -13.44
N ARG A 135 -9.82 9.33 -13.26
CA ARG A 135 -10.90 9.90 -12.41
C ARG A 135 -10.47 10.02 -10.96
N ARG A 136 -9.65 9.08 -10.48
CA ARG A 136 -9.21 9.04 -9.10
C ARG A 136 -8.17 10.12 -8.79
N GLU A 137 -7.23 10.36 -9.70
CA GLU A 137 -6.29 11.48 -9.60
C GLU A 137 -7.01 12.83 -9.61
N GLU A 138 -8.05 13.00 -10.44
CA GLU A 138 -8.89 14.20 -10.42
C GLU A 138 -9.62 14.38 -9.07
N CYS A 139 -10.14 13.29 -8.48
CA CYS A 139 -10.74 13.33 -7.14
C CYS A 139 -9.74 13.75 -6.05
N GLU A 140 -8.58 13.10 -6.00
CA GLU A 140 -7.54 13.39 -5.00
C GLU A 140 -6.94 14.78 -5.17
N HIS A 141 -6.85 15.26 -6.41
CA HIS A 141 -6.51 16.66 -6.70
C HIS A 141 -7.47 17.62 -5.98
N PHE A 142 -8.79 17.50 -6.24
CA PHE A 142 -9.78 18.40 -5.63
C PHE A 142 -9.87 18.25 -4.10
N LEU A 143 -9.67 17.05 -3.55
CA LEU A 143 -9.62 16.83 -2.09
C LEU A 143 -8.44 17.53 -1.42
N GLY A 144 -7.34 17.72 -2.14
CA GLY A 144 -6.14 18.40 -1.64
C GLY A 144 -6.21 19.92 -1.72
N GLU A 145 -7.25 20.49 -2.33
CA GLU A 145 -7.34 21.93 -2.57
C GLU A 145 -7.97 22.71 -1.40
N GLU A 146 -7.49 23.92 -1.19
CA GLU A 146 -7.98 24.79 -0.12
C GLU A 146 -9.26 25.54 -0.53
N PRO A 147 -10.33 25.50 0.29
CA PRO A 147 -11.55 26.27 0.06
C PRO A 147 -11.40 27.71 0.59
N TYR A 148 -10.45 28.48 0.06
CA TYR A 148 -10.05 29.79 0.59
C TYR A 148 -11.15 30.87 0.53
N ASP A 149 -12.21 30.65 -0.26
CA ASP A 149 -13.42 31.47 -0.25
C ASP A 149 -14.69 30.63 -0.52
N ALA A 150 -15.86 31.26 -0.39
CA ALA A 150 -17.15 30.59 -0.55
C ALA A 150 -17.42 30.07 -1.98
N ALA A 151 -16.95 30.79 -3.01
CA ALA A 151 -17.12 30.38 -4.40
C ALA A 151 -16.22 29.17 -4.71
N ARG A 152 -14.97 29.19 -4.25
CA ARG A 152 -14.04 28.07 -4.35
C ARG A 152 -14.56 26.86 -3.61
N LYS A 153 -15.07 27.05 -2.39
CA LYS A 153 -15.70 25.97 -1.62
C LYS A 153 -16.84 25.31 -2.40
N ALA A 154 -17.77 26.10 -2.95
CA ALA A 154 -18.89 25.57 -3.72
C ALA A 154 -18.44 24.80 -4.98
N TYR A 155 -17.38 25.27 -5.64
CA TYR A 155 -16.77 24.58 -6.77
C TYR A 155 -16.15 23.24 -6.34
N LEU A 156 -15.30 23.23 -5.31
CA LEU A 156 -14.64 22.02 -4.81
C LEU A 156 -15.67 20.98 -4.35
N ASP A 157 -16.68 21.40 -3.59
CA ASP A 157 -17.76 20.52 -3.14
C ASP A 157 -18.49 19.85 -4.34
N LYS A 158 -18.67 20.56 -5.45
CA LYS A 158 -19.26 20.01 -6.68
C LYS A 158 -18.29 19.06 -7.37
N ALA A 159 -17.04 19.46 -7.54
CA ALA A 159 -16.01 18.68 -8.21
C ALA A 159 -15.76 17.34 -7.49
N ILE A 160 -15.58 17.39 -6.16
CA ILE A 160 -15.43 16.20 -5.29
C ILE A 160 -16.62 15.26 -5.45
N ARG A 161 -17.86 15.76 -5.39
CA ARG A 161 -19.06 14.92 -5.59
C ARG A 161 -19.08 14.23 -6.96
N GLN A 162 -18.56 14.88 -7.99
CA GLN A 162 -18.56 14.34 -9.36
C GLN A 162 -17.43 13.31 -9.58
N THR A 163 -16.23 13.58 -9.08
CA THR A 163 -15.04 12.76 -9.34
C THR A 163 -14.86 11.64 -8.31
N CYS A 164 -15.22 11.85 -7.04
CA CYS A 164 -14.97 10.89 -5.98
C CYS A 164 -16.07 9.83 -5.84
N ALA A 165 -17.33 10.16 -6.10
CA ALA A 165 -18.45 9.27 -5.82
C ALA A 165 -18.32 7.87 -6.45
N GLY A 166 -18.36 6.82 -5.61
CA GLY A 166 -18.32 5.42 -6.04
C GLY A 166 -16.93 4.92 -6.45
N GLY A 167 -15.87 5.70 -6.21
CA GLY A 167 -14.49 5.32 -6.46
C GLY A 167 -14.06 4.08 -5.68
N ASN A 168 -14.43 3.97 -4.40
CA ASN A 168 -14.09 2.86 -3.51
C ASN A 168 -14.72 1.55 -4.01
N ARG A 169 -15.99 1.60 -4.42
CA ARG A 169 -16.67 0.45 -5.03
C ARG A 169 -15.94 0.03 -6.31
N ARG A 170 -15.63 1.00 -7.18
CA ARG A 170 -14.95 0.75 -8.46
C ARG A 170 -13.54 0.18 -8.27
N LEU A 171 -12.80 0.65 -7.28
CA LEU A 171 -11.48 0.14 -6.92
C LEU A 171 -11.54 -1.32 -6.51
N ARG A 172 -12.50 -1.70 -5.65
CA ARG A 172 -12.71 -3.09 -5.24
C ARG A 172 -13.10 -3.98 -6.42
N GLU A 173 -14.01 -3.52 -7.27
CA GLU A 173 -14.41 -4.23 -8.50
C GLU A 173 -13.22 -4.47 -9.43
N LEU A 174 -12.39 -3.45 -9.67
CA LEU A 174 -11.22 -3.55 -10.53
C LEU A 174 -10.17 -4.50 -9.94
N ARG A 175 -9.90 -4.41 -8.62
CA ARG A 175 -9.01 -5.35 -7.94
C ARG A 175 -9.50 -6.80 -8.05
N ALA A 176 -10.82 -7.03 -7.96
CA ALA A 176 -11.41 -8.36 -8.13
C ALA A 176 -11.34 -8.85 -9.59
N LYS A 177 -11.63 -7.97 -10.56
CA LYS A 177 -11.59 -8.24 -12.00
C LYS A 177 -10.18 -8.63 -12.44
N TYR A 178 -9.19 -7.84 -12.03
CA TYR A 178 -7.79 -7.99 -12.41
C TYR A 178 -6.97 -8.82 -11.42
N ARG A 179 -7.61 -9.66 -10.59
CA ARG A 179 -6.93 -10.40 -9.49
C ARG A 179 -5.72 -11.25 -9.92
N ASN A 180 -5.61 -11.59 -11.20
CA ASN A 180 -4.53 -12.38 -11.80
C ASN A 180 -3.67 -11.58 -12.80
N ASP A 181 -3.88 -10.27 -12.91
CA ASP A 181 -3.14 -9.34 -13.77
C ASP A 181 -2.29 -8.44 -12.88
N ALA A 182 -1.04 -8.85 -12.68
CA ALA A 182 -0.12 -8.19 -11.77
C ALA A 182 0.16 -6.72 -12.15
N PRO A 183 0.40 -6.36 -13.42
CA PRO A 183 0.52 -4.95 -13.82
C PRO A 183 -0.69 -4.09 -13.44
N VAL A 184 -1.91 -4.57 -13.70
CA VAL A 184 -3.11 -3.78 -13.38
C VAL A 184 -3.34 -3.69 -11.88
N LEU A 185 -3.18 -4.79 -11.14
CA LEU A 185 -3.25 -4.75 -9.68
C LEU A 185 -2.21 -3.82 -9.06
N TYR A 186 -1.03 -3.77 -9.66
CA TYR A 186 0.04 -2.88 -9.23
C TYR A 186 -0.37 -1.42 -9.40
N ALA A 187 -0.88 -1.02 -10.57
CA ALA A 187 -1.42 0.33 -10.77
C ALA A 187 -2.54 0.67 -9.77
N LEU A 188 -3.38 -0.30 -9.43
CA LEU A 188 -4.47 -0.11 -8.47
C LEU A 188 -4.03 -0.17 -7.00
N SER A 189 -2.80 -0.59 -6.70
CA SER A 189 -2.32 -0.79 -5.33
C SER A 189 -2.01 0.52 -4.59
N GLY A 190 -1.80 1.62 -5.32
CA GLY A 190 -1.53 2.94 -4.75
C GLY A 190 -2.77 3.70 -4.26
N TYR A 191 -3.98 3.23 -4.57
CA TYR A 191 -5.23 3.89 -4.18
C TYR A 191 -5.89 3.17 -3.00
N GLU A 192 -6.43 3.92 -2.05
CA GLU A 192 -7.15 3.39 -0.89
C GLU A 192 -8.62 3.82 -0.89
N ASP A 193 -9.42 3.29 0.03
CA ASP A 193 -10.78 3.81 0.22
C ASP A 193 -10.72 5.25 0.78
N LEU A 194 -11.40 6.20 0.13
CA LEU A 194 -11.54 7.60 0.58
C LEU A 194 -12.87 7.82 1.29
N ALA A 195 -12.97 8.93 2.01
CA ALA A 195 -14.28 9.47 2.38
C ALA A 195 -14.99 9.97 1.11
N GLU A 196 -16.11 9.33 0.76
CA GLU A 196 -16.95 9.65 -0.42
C GLU A 196 -18.32 10.18 -0.02
#